data_AF-A0A9J7E1D3-F1
#
_entry.id   AF-A0A9J7E1D3-F1
#
_cell.length_a   1.000
_cell.length_b   1.000
_cell.length_c   1.000
_cell.angle_alpha   90.00
_cell.angle_beta   90.00
_cell.angle_gamma   90.00
#
_symmetry.space_group_name_H-M   'P 1'
#
loop_
_entity.id
_entity.type
_entity.pdbx_description
1 polymer ?
#
loop_
_entity_poly.entity_id
_entity_poly.type
_entity_poly.pdbx_seq_one_letter_code
_entity_poly.pdbx_strand_id
1 'polypeptide(L)'
;MVTVGEDDHYPPNTISPPNKNAFRYKKQQTEKYIYIATYNTLSLRTEESLQELLHSLRDIKWDIIGLSEVRRYGEAIEEHDNFILYHKGETPGRHGVGFLIKKTLKNSISEIIGISERIAILSIEIPPGKEVWSIVQVYSPTEQSTKSEIESFYISLNDAIKDHAHKNYIVMGDFNAQIGPPRNGEDIVLGPYSSGKRTRNGQKLMEMAFENHMKILNSQFKKRLSRKWTWVSPDGRYKNEIDYVLTNRPKSFDDCATIANLNFNSNHRMLRARLNTSSVQKSSRPFKAKTTILGNNAAIVTIQENLRSMSQSCLEHLNTQEKYNIINEMLTAKPNTNQSESKNKSQISEKTHDLLQKRSKLISTTSKTKTIREQIGKLSKEIKLQMRKDREHSRLNTLEKHIKRTGGIKKALKVLTGKTNWIPNMKDQHCKTKTKRTEILSIATNFYKNLYSSKSQIINTDLNNYDNVPPILVEEIHKAIITQKNDKAPGPDGITNELLLGLILGRITKTLDENQPREQAGFRAGYSTLDHIHAVRQIFEKNKEFKVPFYCCFIDYNKAFDSIEHEYIWTCLKNQGVEQK
;
A
#
# COMPACT_ATOMS: atom_id res chain seq x y z
N MET A 1 59.32 -8.58 -23.42
CA MET A 1 59.65 -7.82 -24.64
C MET A 1 58.44 -7.84 -25.55
N VAL A 2 58.27 -6.79 -26.37
CA VAL A 2 57.06 -6.39 -27.14
C VAL A 2 56.24 -5.36 -26.34
N THR A 3 56.70 -4.10 -26.26
CA THR A 3 56.62 -2.95 -27.20
C THR A 3 55.33 -2.15 -27.06
N VAL A 4 55.54 -0.90 -26.64
CA VAL A 4 54.59 0.21 -26.55
C VAL A 4 54.27 0.67 -27.98
N GLY A 5 52.99 0.91 -28.25
CA GLY A 5 52.49 1.59 -29.46
C GLY A 5 51.58 2.73 -29.02
N GLU A 6 51.94 3.93 -29.48
CA GLU A 6 51.41 5.25 -29.13
C GLU A 6 49.97 5.53 -29.59
N ASP A 7 49.37 6.46 -28.85
CA ASP A 7 48.42 7.51 -29.26
C ASP A 7 47.07 7.16 -29.92
N ASP A 8 46.03 7.11 -29.07
CA ASP A 8 44.76 7.78 -29.34
C ASP A 8 44.59 8.95 -28.36
N HIS A 9 44.65 10.17 -28.91
CA HIS A 9 44.50 11.43 -28.20
C HIS A 9 43.11 11.57 -27.57
N TYR A 10 43.05 11.61 -26.23
CA TYR A 10 41.91 12.22 -25.54
C TYR A 10 41.99 13.75 -25.62
N PRO A 11 40.94 14.47 -26.03
CA PRO A 11 40.92 15.91 -25.91
C PRO A 11 40.95 16.32 -24.42
N PRO A 12 41.63 17.42 -24.07
CA PRO A 12 41.74 17.85 -22.68
C PRO A 12 40.37 18.19 -22.10
N ASN A 13 40.04 17.55 -20.97
CA ASN A 13 38.92 17.90 -20.11
C ASN A 13 39.08 19.35 -19.63
N THR A 14 38.54 20.30 -20.38
CA THR A 14 38.21 21.62 -19.84
C THR A 14 36.99 21.43 -18.93
N ILE A 15 37.29 21.39 -17.63
CA ILE A 15 36.29 21.40 -16.57
C ILE A 15 35.52 22.72 -16.69
N SER A 16 34.42 22.68 -17.42
CA SER A 16 33.41 23.72 -17.37
C SER A 16 32.72 23.60 -16.01
N PRO A 17 32.58 24.70 -15.23
CA PRO A 17 31.94 24.65 -13.93
C PRO A 17 30.51 24.10 -14.06
N PRO A 18 30.04 23.28 -13.11
CA PRO A 18 28.74 22.63 -13.22
C PRO A 18 27.64 23.67 -13.36
N ASN A 19 26.92 23.56 -14.47
CA ASN A 19 25.77 24.37 -14.84
C ASN A 19 24.77 24.37 -13.68
N LYS A 20 24.55 25.51 -13.03
CA LYS A 20 23.66 25.72 -11.87
C LYS A 20 22.17 25.66 -12.23
N ASN A 21 21.76 24.73 -13.10
CA ASN A 21 20.36 24.41 -13.31
C ASN A 21 20.00 23.17 -12.49
N ALA A 22 19.77 23.46 -11.21
CA ALA A 22 19.25 22.53 -10.23
C ALA A 22 18.06 21.75 -10.80
N PHE A 23 18.15 20.42 -10.74
CA PHE A 23 17.00 19.53 -10.75
C PHE A 23 15.96 20.06 -9.76
N ARG A 24 14.91 20.68 -10.29
CA ARG A 24 13.85 21.29 -9.50
C ARG A 24 12.99 20.15 -8.97
N TYR A 25 13.37 19.60 -7.82
CA TYR A 25 12.50 18.76 -7.01
C TYR A 25 11.15 19.45 -6.92
N LYS A 26 10.08 18.80 -7.43
CA LYS A 26 8.71 19.18 -7.09
C LYS A 26 8.63 19.14 -5.57
N LYS A 27 8.67 20.31 -4.93
CA LYS A 27 8.39 20.45 -3.50
C LYS A 27 6.96 19.98 -3.33
N GLN A 28 6.76 18.72 -2.92
CA GLN A 28 5.46 18.23 -2.48
C GLN A 28 4.97 19.25 -1.46
N GLN A 29 3.85 19.90 -1.77
CA GLN A 29 3.20 20.80 -0.84
C GLN A 29 2.78 19.92 0.33
N THR A 30 3.56 19.90 1.41
CA THR A 30 3.22 19.15 2.62
C THR A 30 1.89 19.68 3.09
N GLU A 31 0.85 18.84 3.09
CA GLU A 31 -0.44 19.22 3.65
C GLU A 31 -0.21 19.72 5.08
N LYS A 32 -0.78 20.88 5.40
CA LYS A 32 -0.64 21.58 6.69
C LYS A 32 -1.14 20.74 7.88
N TYR A 33 -1.93 19.70 7.60
CA TYR A 33 -2.64 18.94 8.62
C TYR A 33 -2.60 17.45 8.32
N ILE A 34 -2.56 16.66 9.40
CA ILE A 34 -2.95 15.26 9.37
C ILE A 34 -4.28 15.13 10.12
N TYR A 35 -5.23 14.46 9.48
CA TYR A 35 -6.56 14.22 10.01
C TYR A 35 -6.63 12.82 10.63
N ILE A 36 -6.66 12.78 11.96
CA ILE A 36 -6.73 11.55 12.74
C ILE A 36 -8.16 11.42 13.25
N ALA A 37 -8.79 10.28 13.02
CA ALA A 37 -10.16 10.03 13.46
C ALA A 37 -10.26 8.72 14.24
N THR A 38 -11.30 8.61 15.05
CA THR A 38 -11.72 7.35 15.66
C THR A 38 -13.19 7.10 15.36
N TYR A 39 -13.54 5.84 15.09
CA TYR A 39 -14.89 5.47 14.73
C TYR A 39 -15.25 4.05 15.16
N ASN A 40 -16.28 3.93 16.00
CA ASN A 40 -16.95 2.66 16.24
C ASN A 40 -17.89 2.34 15.07
N THR A 41 -17.54 1.29 14.34
CA THR A 41 -18.22 0.89 13.10
C THR A 41 -19.33 -0.12 13.34
N LEU A 42 -19.52 -0.59 14.57
CA LEU A 42 -20.34 -1.75 14.97
C LEU A 42 -19.95 -3.08 14.33
N SER A 43 -19.66 -3.12 13.03
CA SER A 43 -19.14 -4.31 12.36
C SER A 43 -18.54 -4.01 10.99
N LEU A 44 -17.24 -4.30 10.87
CA LEU A 44 -16.51 -4.39 9.60
C LEU A 44 -16.15 -5.83 9.23
N ARG A 45 -16.88 -6.82 9.77
CA ARG A 45 -16.58 -8.25 9.56
C ARG A 45 -16.52 -8.64 8.08
N THR A 46 -17.39 -8.05 7.27
CA THR A 46 -17.54 -8.37 5.85
C THR A 46 -16.83 -7.36 4.97
N GLU A 47 -16.50 -7.76 3.74
CA GLU A 47 -15.90 -6.84 2.76
C GLU A 47 -16.91 -5.81 2.28
N GLU A 48 -18.19 -6.16 2.23
CA GLU A 48 -19.27 -5.25 1.85
C GLU A 48 -19.37 -4.09 2.86
N SER A 49 -19.26 -4.38 4.16
CA SER A 49 -19.16 -3.34 5.19
C SER A 49 -17.93 -2.44 5.00
N LEU A 50 -16.80 -3.00 4.59
CA LEU A 50 -15.58 -2.22 4.34
C LEU A 50 -15.75 -1.31 3.11
N GLN A 51 -16.29 -1.83 2.00
CA GLN A 51 -16.60 -1.04 0.81
C GLN A 51 -17.62 0.06 1.10
N GLU A 52 -18.63 -0.22 1.93
CA GLU A 52 -19.63 0.76 2.38
C GLU A 52 -18.95 1.90 3.18
N LEU A 53 -18.06 1.54 4.12
CA LEU A 53 -17.29 2.52 4.88
C LEU A 53 -16.42 3.38 3.96
N LEU A 54 -15.65 2.76 3.07
CA LEU A 54 -14.79 3.46 2.11
C LEU A 54 -15.59 4.39 1.19
N HIS A 55 -16.78 3.97 0.77
CA HIS A 55 -17.69 4.83 0.00
C HIS A 55 -18.12 6.06 0.83
N SER A 56 -18.50 5.86 2.10
CA SER A 56 -18.93 6.95 2.98
C SER A 56 -17.82 7.95 3.32
N LEU A 57 -16.56 7.54 3.19
CA LEU A 57 -15.37 8.34 3.51
C LEU A 57 -14.84 9.20 2.35
N ARG A 58 -15.38 9.07 1.13
CA ARG A 58 -14.87 9.78 -0.08
C ARG A 58 -14.81 11.29 0.08
N ASP A 59 -15.85 11.87 0.68
CA ASP A 59 -15.99 13.33 0.83
C ASP A 59 -15.47 13.85 2.18
N ILE A 60 -14.77 12.99 2.93
CA ILE A 60 -14.27 13.32 4.27
C ILE A 60 -12.75 13.37 4.25
N LYS A 61 -12.20 14.44 4.82
CA LYS A 61 -10.76 14.51 5.09
C LYS A 61 -10.44 13.63 6.30
N TRP A 62 -9.71 12.56 6.05
CA TRP A 62 -9.13 11.63 7.01
C TRP A 62 -7.78 11.14 6.46
N ASP A 63 -6.85 10.76 7.32
CA ASP A 63 -5.58 10.14 6.91
C ASP A 63 -5.33 8.85 7.69
N ILE A 64 -5.72 8.85 8.97
CA ILE A 64 -5.70 7.70 9.86
C ILE A 64 -7.04 7.62 10.58
N ILE A 65 -7.69 6.46 10.55
CA ILE A 65 -8.91 6.18 11.32
C ILE A 65 -8.64 4.99 12.22
N GLY A 66 -8.72 5.18 13.52
CA GLY A 66 -8.81 4.07 14.46
C GLY A 66 -10.23 3.52 14.49
N LEU A 67 -10.35 2.20 14.47
CA LEU A 67 -11.61 1.49 14.33
C LEU A 67 -11.91 0.70 15.60
N SER A 68 -13.16 0.80 16.06
CA SER A 68 -13.71 -0.03 17.14
C SER A 68 -14.84 -0.90 16.62
N GLU A 69 -15.05 -2.05 17.30
CA GLU A 69 -15.98 -3.10 16.92
C GLU A 69 -15.81 -3.58 15.47
N VAL A 70 -14.56 -3.82 15.09
CA VAL A 70 -14.22 -4.35 13.75
C VAL A 70 -14.86 -5.73 13.53
N ARG A 71 -14.90 -6.56 14.58
CA ARG A 71 -15.49 -7.91 14.61
C ARG A 71 -14.94 -8.87 13.55
N ARG A 72 -13.68 -8.64 13.12
CA ARG A 72 -12.87 -9.58 12.31
C ARG A 72 -12.02 -10.41 13.26
N TYR A 73 -11.97 -11.72 13.02
CA TYR A 73 -11.16 -12.65 13.79
C TYR A 73 -9.71 -12.67 13.28
N GLY A 74 -8.76 -12.84 14.18
CA GLY A 74 -7.34 -12.87 13.89
C GLY A 74 -6.71 -11.48 13.82
N GLU A 75 -5.40 -11.47 13.59
CA GLU A 75 -4.59 -10.27 13.40
C GLU A 75 -4.05 -10.23 11.96
N ALA A 76 -4.27 -9.13 11.25
CA ALA A 76 -3.76 -8.96 9.89
C ALA A 76 -3.50 -7.49 9.57
N ILE A 77 -2.48 -7.26 8.73
CA ILE A 77 -2.21 -5.99 8.06
C ILE A 77 -2.43 -6.23 6.56
N GLU A 78 -3.48 -5.65 6.00
CA GLU A 78 -3.85 -5.77 4.60
C GLU A 78 -3.53 -4.47 3.86
N GLU A 79 -2.64 -4.53 2.88
CA GLU A 79 -2.35 -3.42 1.97
C GLU A 79 -3.22 -3.53 0.72
N HIS A 80 -4.09 -2.54 0.54
CA HIS A 80 -4.96 -2.37 -0.62
C HIS A 80 -4.39 -1.30 -1.57
N ASP A 81 -5.10 -1.00 -2.66
CA ASP A 81 -4.63 -0.04 -3.66
C ASP A 81 -4.41 1.37 -3.12
N ASN A 82 -5.30 1.85 -2.23
CA ASN A 82 -5.31 3.24 -1.74
C ASN A 82 -5.19 3.37 -0.22
N PHE A 83 -5.25 2.27 0.52
CA PHE A 83 -5.21 2.26 1.99
C PHE A 83 -4.57 0.98 2.53
N ILE A 84 -4.22 1.00 3.82
CA ILE A 84 -3.79 -0.14 4.61
C ILE A 84 -4.84 -0.34 5.71
N LEU A 85 -5.31 -1.58 5.88
CA LEU A 85 -6.21 -1.98 6.94
C LEU A 85 -5.47 -2.89 7.92
N TYR A 86 -5.34 -2.44 9.17
CA TYR A 86 -4.97 -3.30 10.28
C TYR A 86 -6.21 -3.71 11.07
N HIS A 87 -6.29 -4.96 11.50
CA HIS A 87 -7.25 -5.40 12.50
C HIS A 87 -6.64 -6.43 13.45
N LYS A 88 -7.17 -6.45 14.68
CA LYS A 88 -6.96 -7.51 15.66
C LYS A 88 -8.28 -7.84 16.34
N GLY A 89 -8.61 -9.12 16.36
CA GLY A 89 -9.74 -9.66 17.12
C GLY A 89 -9.48 -11.09 17.57
N GLU A 90 -9.95 -11.43 18.75
CA GLU A 90 -9.69 -12.72 19.40
C GLU A 90 -11.00 -13.49 19.60
N THR A 91 -12.10 -12.79 19.85
CA THR A 91 -13.42 -13.36 19.99
C THR A 91 -14.15 -13.34 18.65
N PRO A 92 -14.50 -14.49 18.05
CA PRO A 92 -15.18 -14.54 16.76
C PRO A 92 -16.44 -13.69 16.73
N GLY A 93 -16.38 -12.63 15.93
CA GLY A 93 -17.54 -11.80 15.66
C GLY A 93 -17.98 -10.84 16.76
N ARG A 94 -17.20 -10.72 17.85
CA ARG A 94 -17.35 -9.69 18.89
C ARG A 94 -16.10 -8.81 18.89
N HIS A 95 -16.19 -7.67 19.56
CA HIS A 95 -15.06 -6.76 19.81
C HIS A 95 -14.23 -6.44 18.55
N GLY A 96 -12.92 -6.27 18.72
CA GLY A 96 -11.96 -6.02 17.66
C GLY A 96 -11.66 -4.54 17.47
N VAL A 97 -10.37 -4.26 17.33
CA VAL A 97 -9.82 -2.93 17.06
C VAL A 97 -8.98 -2.96 15.79
N GLY A 98 -8.74 -1.79 15.20
CA GLY A 98 -7.96 -1.70 13.99
C GLY A 98 -7.61 -0.28 13.58
N PHE A 99 -6.91 -0.17 12.46
CA PHE A 99 -6.59 1.09 11.82
C PHE A 99 -6.90 1.03 10.33
N LEU A 100 -7.48 2.10 9.80
CA LEU A 100 -7.55 2.38 8.38
C LEU A 100 -6.61 3.55 8.07
N ILE A 101 -5.58 3.30 7.27
CA ILE A 101 -4.49 4.25 7.03
C ILE A 101 -4.40 4.53 5.54
N LYS A 102 -4.31 5.79 5.11
CA LYS A 102 -4.07 6.09 3.70
C LYS A 102 -2.72 5.54 3.24
N LYS A 103 -2.67 4.97 2.04
CA LYS A 103 -1.43 4.38 1.49
C LYS A 103 -0.30 5.39 1.29
N THR A 104 -0.62 6.68 1.17
CA THR A 104 0.38 7.76 1.13
C THR A 104 1.26 7.80 2.38
N LEU A 105 0.77 7.29 3.52
CA LEU A 105 1.49 7.22 4.78
C LEU A 105 2.24 5.89 4.98
N LYS A 106 2.20 4.96 4.02
CA LYS A 106 2.80 3.62 4.13
C LYS A 106 4.25 3.66 4.62
N ASN A 107 5.06 4.52 4.02
CA ASN A 107 6.50 4.60 4.32
C ASN A 107 6.80 5.32 5.65
N SER A 108 5.80 5.95 6.26
CA SER A 108 5.91 6.58 7.58
C SER A 108 5.57 5.63 8.72
N ILE A 109 4.98 4.46 8.44
CA ILE A 109 4.59 3.49 9.46
C ILE A 109 5.84 2.78 9.99
N SER A 110 6.17 3.01 11.25
CA SER A 110 7.30 2.37 11.93
C SER A 110 6.89 1.00 12.49
N GLU A 111 5.70 0.92 13.09
CA GLU A 111 5.23 -0.27 13.80
C GLU A 111 3.72 -0.27 13.97
N ILE A 112 3.10 -1.45 13.96
CA ILE A 112 1.72 -1.67 14.38
C ILE A 112 1.71 -2.84 15.36
N ILE A 113 1.12 -2.64 16.54
CA ILE A 113 1.10 -3.60 17.65
C ILE A 113 -0.34 -3.87 18.06
N GLY A 114 -0.69 -5.15 18.15
CA GLY A 114 -1.96 -5.59 18.70
C GLY A 114 -1.83 -6.15 20.11
N ILE A 115 -2.13 -5.32 21.12
CA ILE A 115 -2.03 -5.72 22.53
C ILE A 115 -3.15 -6.69 22.90
N SER A 116 -4.39 -6.34 22.56
CA SER A 116 -5.58 -7.20 22.74
C SER A 116 -6.62 -6.88 21.67
N GLU A 117 -7.74 -7.59 21.63
CA GLU A 117 -8.87 -7.23 20.77
C GLU A 117 -9.57 -5.90 21.13
N ARG A 118 -9.07 -5.21 22.18
CA ARG A 118 -9.53 -3.90 22.67
C ARG A 118 -8.48 -2.80 22.57
N ILE A 119 -7.21 -3.11 22.34
CA ILE A 119 -6.12 -2.14 22.34
C ILE A 119 -5.15 -2.44 21.19
N ALA A 120 -4.97 -1.46 20.31
CA ALA A 120 -4.00 -1.50 19.21
C ALA A 120 -3.19 -0.21 19.16
N ILE A 121 -1.93 -0.30 18.76
CA ILE A 121 -1.00 0.84 18.68
C ILE A 121 -0.44 0.94 17.27
N LEU A 122 -0.47 2.14 16.71
CA LEU A 122 0.19 2.51 15.47
C LEU A 122 1.29 3.53 15.78
N SER A 123 2.55 3.18 15.55
CA SER A 123 3.67 4.11 15.62
C SER A 123 4.01 4.61 14.20
N ILE A 124 3.95 5.92 14.01
CA ILE A 124 4.08 6.56 12.70
C ILE A 124 4.90 7.85 12.77
N GLU A 125 5.79 8.05 11.81
CA GLU A 125 6.56 9.29 11.63
C GLU A 125 5.74 10.37 10.93
N ILE A 126 5.45 11.47 11.64
CA ILE A 126 4.66 12.58 11.13
C ILE A 126 5.56 13.77 10.73
N PRO A 127 5.50 14.26 9.48
CA PRO A 127 6.15 15.52 9.08
C PRO A 127 5.50 16.73 9.76
N PRO A 128 6.21 17.86 9.97
CA PRO A 128 7.59 18.17 9.66
C PRO A 128 8.41 18.01 10.95
N GLY A 129 9.37 17.09 10.94
CA GLY A 129 10.21 16.83 12.10
C GLY A 129 10.63 15.37 12.27
N LYS A 130 10.04 14.44 11.49
CA LYS A 130 10.24 12.99 11.66
C LYS A 130 10.02 12.55 13.12
N GLU A 131 9.19 13.28 13.87
CA GLU A 131 8.83 12.85 15.21
C GLU A 131 7.89 11.65 15.09
N VAL A 132 8.19 10.60 15.84
CA VAL A 132 7.34 9.41 15.90
C VAL A 132 6.18 9.69 16.84
N TRP A 133 4.97 9.46 16.35
CA TRP A 133 3.73 9.52 17.12
C TRP A 133 3.19 8.11 17.33
N SER A 134 2.83 7.78 18.56
CA SER A 134 2.06 6.56 18.87
C SER A 134 0.57 6.88 18.95
N ILE A 135 -0.23 6.22 18.13
CA ILE A 135 -1.68 6.34 18.12
C ILE A 135 -2.23 5.04 18.69
N VAL A 136 -2.80 5.11 19.89
CA VAL A 136 -3.43 4.00 20.59
C VAL A 136 -4.93 4.04 20.31
N GLN A 137 -5.46 3.03 19.62
CA GLN A 137 -6.89 2.84 19.41
C GLN A 137 -7.44 1.90 20.47
N VAL A 138 -8.53 2.32 21.14
CA VAL A 138 -9.15 1.56 22.21
C VAL A 138 -10.63 1.24 22.01
N TYR A 139 -11.07 0.12 22.59
CA TYR A 139 -12.47 -0.22 22.80
C TYR A 139 -12.68 -0.72 24.24
N SER A 140 -13.00 0.21 25.14
CA SER A 140 -13.13 -0.06 26.57
C SER A 140 -14.35 -0.93 26.90
N PRO A 141 -14.31 -1.78 27.94
CA PRO A 141 -15.49 -2.48 28.43
C PRO A 141 -16.63 -1.52 28.81
N THR A 142 -17.86 -1.99 28.67
CA THR A 142 -19.06 -1.20 29.03
C THR A 142 -19.16 -1.02 30.54
N GLU A 143 -19.95 -0.06 31.01
CA GLU A 143 -20.17 0.14 32.45
C GLU A 143 -20.85 -1.06 33.13
N GLN A 144 -21.53 -1.92 32.36
CA GLN A 144 -22.15 -3.18 32.83
C GLN A 144 -21.13 -4.32 32.99
N SER A 145 -19.92 -4.18 32.47
CA SER A 145 -18.86 -5.17 32.64
C SER A 145 -18.43 -5.27 34.10
N THR A 146 -17.82 -6.41 34.44
CA THR A 146 -17.34 -6.65 35.80
C THR A 146 -16.25 -5.65 36.16
N LYS A 147 -16.09 -5.35 37.46
CA LYS A 147 -15.04 -4.43 37.92
C LYS A 147 -13.64 -4.93 37.50
N SER A 148 -13.41 -6.24 37.61
CA SER A 148 -12.15 -6.87 37.23
C SER A 148 -11.83 -6.71 35.73
N GLU A 149 -12.81 -6.86 34.84
CA GLU A 149 -12.60 -6.61 33.39
C GLU A 149 -12.23 -5.15 33.09
N ILE A 150 -12.88 -4.19 33.77
CA ILE A 150 -12.59 -2.77 33.60
C ILE A 150 -11.18 -2.45 34.12
N GLU A 151 -10.83 -2.95 35.32
CA GLU A 151 -9.51 -2.75 35.91
C GLU A 151 -8.41 -3.38 35.06
N SER A 152 -8.59 -4.63 34.63
CA SER A 152 -7.66 -5.31 33.73
C SER A 152 -7.44 -4.55 32.41
N PHE A 153 -8.50 -3.97 31.84
CA PHE A 153 -8.38 -3.12 30.65
C PHE A 153 -7.52 -1.88 30.89
N TYR A 154 -7.75 -1.13 31.98
CA TYR A 154 -6.98 0.09 32.26
C TYR A 154 -5.53 -0.21 32.66
N ILE A 155 -5.27 -1.32 33.37
CA ILE A 155 -3.91 -1.80 33.64
C ILE A 155 -3.20 -2.11 32.31
N SER A 156 -3.82 -2.93 31.45
CA SER A 156 -3.25 -3.27 30.15
C SER A 156 -3.03 -2.04 29.25
N LEU A 157 -3.92 -1.04 29.32
CA LEU A 157 -3.76 0.22 28.60
C LEU A 157 -2.57 1.03 29.12
N ASN A 158 -2.41 1.16 30.43
CA ASN A 158 -1.28 1.86 31.04
C ASN A 158 0.05 1.16 30.73
N ASP A 159 0.11 -0.16 30.83
CA ASP A 159 1.28 -0.95 30.46
C ASP A 159 1.61 -0.76 28.98
N ALA A 160 0.60 -0.80 28.11
CA ALA A 160 0.80 -0.59 26.68
C ALA A 160 1.32 0.81 26.34
N ILE A 161 0.86 1.85 27.04
CA ILE A 161 1.38 3.22 26.88
C ILE A 161 2.84 3.28 27.37
N LYS A 162 3.13 2.73 28.54
CA LYS A 162 4.46 2.76 29.14
C LYS A 162 5.50 2.01 28.32
N ASP A 163 5.14 0.83 27.80
CA ASP A 163 6.08 -0.08 27.15
C ASP A 163 6.26 0.21 25.66
N HIS A 164 5.24 0.78 25.00
CA HIS A 164 5.21 0.92 23.55
C HIS A 164 4.97 2.33 23.02
N ALA A 165 4.47 3.27 23.83
CA ALA A 165 4.24 4.62 23.33
C ALA A 165 5.55 5.42 23.22
N HIS A 166 5.67 6.18 22.13
CA HIS A 166 6.75 7.14 21.96
C HIS A 166 6.47 8.44 22.73
N LYS A 167 7.45 9.37 22.71
CA LYS A 167 7.37 10.68 23.36
C LYS A 167 6.08 11.44 23.06
N ASN A 168 5.56 11.33 21.83
CA ASN A 168 4.31 11.95 21.42
C ASN A 168 3.28 10.85 21.20
N TYR A 169 2.14 10.95 21.88
CA TYR A 169 1.13 9.93 21.70
C TYR A 169 -0.30 10.46 21.85
N ILE A 170 -1.19 9.68 21.27
CA ILE A 170 -2.63 9.91 21.21
C ILE A 170 -3.28 8.62 21.70
N VAL A 171 -4.23 8.72 22.62
CA VAL A 171 -5.10 7.60 22.98
C VAL A 171 -6.51 8.00 22.54
N MET A 172 -7.11 7.20 21.67
CA MET A 172 -8.42 7.51 21.10
C MET A 172 -9.26 6.24 20.95
N GLY A 173 -10.57 6.41 20.93
CA GLY A 173 -11.46 5.26 20.81
C GLY A 173 -12.77 5.47 21.52
N ASP A 174 -13.49 4.37 21.64
CA ASP A 174 -14.72 4.27 22.40
C ASP A 174 -14.37 3.81 23.82
N PHE A 175 -14.56 4.72 24.78
CA PHE A 175 -14.25 4.48 26.17
C PHE A 175 -15.46 4.01 26.98
N ASN A 176 -16.66 3.97 26.38
CA ASN A 176 -17.90 3.69 27.11
C ASN A 176 -18.01 4.52 28.42
N ALA A 177 -17.59 5.78 28.37
CA ALA A 177 -17.38 6.62 29.55
C ALA A 177 -17.95 8.03 29.34
N GLN A 178 -18.52 8.64 30.38
CA GLN A 178 -18.92 10.06 30.36
C GLN A 178 -18.10 10.82 31.39
N ILE A 179 -17.36 11.83 30.96
CA ILE A 179 -16.40 12.57 31.80
C ILE A 179 -17.05 13.69 32.63
N GLY A 180 -18.20 14.22 32.19
CA GLY A 180 -18.86 15.35 32.84
C GLY A 180 -18.05 16.67 32.82
N PRO A 181 -18.55 17.75 33.46
CA PRO A 181 -17.83 19.01 33.58
C PRO A 181 -16.55 18.86 34.45
N PRO A 182 -15.55 19.76 34.29
CA PRO A 182 -14.36 19.76 35.13
C PRO A 182 -14.72 20.05 36.60
N ARG A 183 -14.04 19.37 37.52
CA ARG A 183 -14.05 19.67 38.97
C ARG A 183 -12.78 20.44 39.34
N ASN A 184 -12.73 20.98 40.56
CA ASN A 184 -11.56 21.72 41.06
C ASN A 184 -10.27 20.91 40.88
N GLY A 185 -9.27 21.49 40.20
CA GLY A 185 -7.96 20.85 39.96
C GLY A 185 -7.88 19.96 38.72
N GLU A 186 -8.98 19.75 37.97
CA GLU A 186 -9.00 18.86 36.80
C GLU A 186 -8.70 19.57 35.47
N ASP A 187 -8.45 20.88 35.47
CA ASP A 187 -8.21 21.71 34.26
C ASP A 187 -6.94 21.34 33.48
N ILE A 188 -6.06 20.56 34.12
CA ILE A 188 -4.88 19.95 33.51
C ILE A 188 -5.27 18.84 32.51
N VAL A 189 -6.35 18.10 32.78
CA VAL A 189 -6.84 16.98 31.97
C VAL A 189 -8.04 17.40 31.12
N LEU A 190 -8.96 18.17 31.70
CA LEU A 190 -10.16 18.66 31.06
C LEU A 190 -10.03 20.11 30.60
N GLY A 191 -10.79 20.43 29.56
CA GLY A 191 -11.02 21.79 29.12
C GLY A 191 -12.40 22.27 29.57
N PRO A 192 -12.69 23.56 29.36
CA PRO A 192 -13.89 24.20 29.89
C PRO A 192 -15.18 23.77 29.18
N TYR A 193 -15.09 22.99 28.10
CA TYR A 193 -16.23 22.67 27.24
C TYR A 193 -16.75 21.24 27.39
N SER A 194 -16.41 20.49 28.44
CA SER A 194 -17.08 19.22 28.74
C SER A 194 -18.46 19.43 29.39
N SER A 195 -19.33 18.42 29.33
CA SER A 195 -20.72 18.49 29.83
C SER A 195 -21.25 17.09 30.17
N GLY A 196 -22.40 17.01 30.84
CA GLY A 196 -23.04 15.73 31.19
C GLY A 196 -22.72 15.27 32.62
N LYS A 197 -23.15 14.05 32.97
CA LYS A 197 -22.89 13.45 34.29
C LYS A 197 -21.71 12.50 34.20
N ARG A 198 -20.76 12.60 35.15
CA ARG A 198 -19.62 11.68 35.20
C ARG A 198 -20.08 10.27 35.57
N THR A 199 -19.68 9.28 34.77
CA THR A 199 -19.92 7.84 35.05
C THR A 199 -18.73 7.21 35.79
N ARG A 200 -18.87 5.96 36.25
CA ARG A 200 -17.76 5.24 36.90
C ARG A 200 -16.58 5.05 35.94
N ASN A 201 -16.88 4.66 34.69
CA ASN A 201 -15.88 4.57 33.64
C ASN A 201 -15.30 5.95 33.29
N GLY A 202 -16.09 7.02 33.39
CA GLY A 202 -15.63 8.40 33.26
C GLY A 202 -14.59 8.78 34.30
N GLN A 203 -14.78 8.35 35.55
CA GLN A 203 -13.81 8.57 36.62
C GLN A 203 -12.50 7.81 36.36
N LYS A 204 -12.57 6.55 35.90
CA LYS A 204 -11.37 5.79 35.50
C LYS A 204 -10.60 6.40 34.33
N LEU A 205 -11.33 6.93 33.33
CA LEU A 205 -10.72 7.66 32.21
C LEU A 205 -9.99 8.92 32.70
N MET A 206 -10.57 9.65 33.66
CA MET A 206 -9.96 10.83 34.25
C MET A 206 -8.70 10.50 35.05
N GLU A 207 -8.72 9.44 35.86
CA GLU A 207 -7.57 8.92 36.61
C GLU A 207 -6.42 8.55 35.66
N MET A 208 -6.70 7.72 34.65
CA MET A 208 -5.69 7.32 33.65
C MET A 208 -5.11 8.52 32.89
N ALA A 209 -5.95 9.47 32.49
CA ALA A 209 -5.51 10.66 31.78
C ALA A 209 -4.63 11.56 32.67
N PHE A 210 -4.96 11.68 33.96
CA PHE A 210 -4.16 12.42 34.93
C PHE A 210 -2.79 11.76 35.14
N GLU A 211 -2.75 10.45 35.39
CA GLU A 211 -1.53 9.65 35.60
C GLU A 211 -0.56 9.76 34.41
N ASN A 212 -1.09 9.79 33.19
CA ASN A 212 -0.31 9.87 31.95
C ASN A 212 -0.10 11.32 31.46
N HIS A 213 -0.50 12.34 32.23
CA HIS A 213 -0.41 13.76 31.86
C HIS A 213 -1.06 14.09 30.49
N MET A 214 -2.20 13.47 30.21
CA MET A 214 -2.93 13.61 28.97
C MET A 214 -4.09 14.59 29.10
N LYS A 215 -4.35 15.34 28.03
CA LYS A 215 -5.50 16.23 27.92
C LYS A 215 -6.56 15.67 26.99
N ILE A 216 -7.83 15.73 27.40
CA ILE A 216 -8.98 15.26 26.61
C ILE A 216 -9.38 16.35 25.60
N LEU A 217 -9.05 16.14 24.32
CA LEU A 217 -9.22 17.16 23.28
C LEU A 217 -10.68 17.56 23.03
N ASN A 218 -11.63 16.63 23.22
CA ASN A 218 -13.06 16.91 23.07
C ASN A 218 -13.52 18.11 23.91
N SER A 219 -12.94 18.26 25.11
CA SER A 219 -13.29 19.30 26.07
C SER A 219 -12.54 20.63 25.83
N GLN A 220 -11.52 20.65 24.97
CA GLN A 220 -10.69 21.85 24.72
C GLN A 220 -11.33 22.85 23.75
N PHE A 221 -12.13 22.37 22.80
CA PHE A 221 -12.66 23.22 21.72
C PHE A 221 -14.16 23.46 21.90
N LYS A 222 -14.60 24.72 21.79
CA LYS A 222 -16.02 25.06 21.88
C LYS A 222 -16.79 24.45 20.70
N LYS A 223 -17.81 23.64 21.00
CA LYS A 223 -18.72 23.04 20.01
C LYS A 223 -20.18 23.30 20.37
N ARG A 224 -21.03 23.35 19.34
CA ARG A 224 -22.50 23.36 19.52
C ARG A 224 -22.93 22.06 20.21
N LEU A 225 -23.87 22.14 21.16
CA LEU A 225 -24.35 20.98 21.91
C LEU A 225 -24.82 19.82 21.01
N SER A 226 -25.50 20.15 19.89
CA SER A 226 -25.95 19.16 18.90
C SER A 226 -24.83 18.37 18.20
N ARG A 227 -23.58 18.82 18.33
CA ARG A 227 -22.37 18.19 17.76
C ARG A 227 -21.47 17.53 18.80
N LYS A 228 -21.83 17.51 20.08
CA LYS A 228 -20.98 16.89 21.11
C LYS A 228 -21.17 15.38 21.23
N TRP A 229 -22.39 14.90 21.09
CA TRP A 229 -22.68 13.48 21.22
C TRP A 229 -21.98 12.66 20.12
N THR A 230 -21.44 11.52 20.53
CA THR A 230 -20.76 10.55 19.67
C THR A 230 -21.59 9.28 19.53
N TRP A 231 -22.45 8.95 20.49
CA TRP A 231 -23.31 7.78 20.48
C TRP A 231 -24.78 8.13 20.67
N VAL A 232 -25.67 7.38 20.03
CA VAL A 232 -27.12 7.44 20.23
C VAL A 232 -27.68 6.06 20.59
N SER A 233 -28.60 6.02 21.55
CA SER A 233 -29.26 4.76 21.94
C SER A 233 -30.08 4.16 20.79
N PRO A 234 -30.32 2.83 20.78
CA PRO A 234 -31.08 2.18 19.71
C PRO A 234 -32.49 2.76 19.52
N ASP A 235 -33.15 3.15 20.62
CA ASP A 235 -34.46 3.82 20.62
C ASP A 235 -34.36 5.32 20.28
N GLY A 236 -33.15 5.87 20.30
CA GLY A 236 -32.85 7.25 19.95
C GLY A 236 -33.13 8.30 21.02
N ARG A 237 -33.50 7.86 22.23
CA ARG A 237 -33.86 8.73 23.34
C ARG A 237 -32.65 9.39 23.99
N TYR A 238 -31.54 8.66 24.07
CA TYR A 238 -30.33 9.11 24.75
C TYR A 238 -29.20 9.36 23.76
N LYS A 239 -28.45 10.44 24.00
CA LYS A 239 -27.28 10.83 23.22
C LYS A 239 -26.15 11.12 24.19
N ASN A 240 -25.08 10.35 24.07
CA ASN A 240 -23.95 10.43 24.97
C ASN A 240 -22.66 10.75 24.20
N GLU A 241 -21.71 11.37 24.88
CA GLU A 241 -20.33 11.52 24.42
C GLU A 241 -19.52 10.43 25.13
N ILE A 242 -19.06 9.44 24.36
CA ILE A 242 -18.33 8.27 24.88
C ILE A 242 -17.07 7.93 24.08
N ASP A 243 -16.90 8.57 22.91
CA ASP A 243 -15.72 8.47 22.08
C ASP A 243 -14.82 9.69 22.35
N TYR A 244 -13.54 9.48 22.61
CA TYR A 244 -12.62 10.55 22.98
C TYR A 244 -11.30 10.48 22.22
N VAL A 245 -10.64 11.63 22.11
CA VAL A 245 -9.23 11.74 21.71
C VAL A 245 -8.47 12.43 22.84
N LEU A 246 -7.47 11.75 23.38
CA LEU A 246 -6.58 12.22 24.44
C LEU A 246 -5.16 12.34 23.89
N THR A 247 -4.39 13.32 24.36
CA THR A 247 -2.98 13.44 23.98
C THR A 247 -2.15 14.13 25.06
N ASN A 248 -0.86 13.80 25.12
CA ASN A 248 0.14 14.53 25.91
C ASN A 248 0.68 15.79 25.20
N ARG A 249 0.28 16.05 23.94
CA ARG A 249 0.69 17.23 23.14
C ARG A 249 -0.54 18.03 22.66
N PRO A 250 -1.37 18.58 23.56
CA PRO A 250 -2.61 19.25 23.16
C PRO A 250 -2.40 20.47 22.26
N LYS A 251 -1.27 21.17 22.42
CA LYS A 251 -0.91 22.35 21.60
C LYS A 251 -0.68 22.04 20.12
N SER A 252 -0.46 20.77 19.76
CA SER A 252 -0.26 20.35 18.38
C SER A 252 -1.57 20.22 17.60
N PHE A 253 -2.73 20.32 18.27
CA PHE A 253 -4.04 20.15 17.67
C PHE A 253 -4.77 21.47 17.51
N ASP A 254 -5.30 21.70 16.30
CA ASP A 254 -6.06 22.90 15.97
C ASP A 254 -7.58 22.68 16.13
N ASP A 255 -8.04 21.43 16.18
CA ASP A 255 -9.45 21.09 16.29
C ASP A 255 -9.67 19.63 16.75
N CYS A 256 -10.79 19.38 17.43
CA CYS A 256 -11.36 18.05 17.67
C CYS A 256 -12.89 18.14 17.58
N ALA A 257 -13.51 17.43 16.64
CA ALA A 257 -14.94 17.54 16.38
C ALA A 257 -15.56 16.27 15.78
N THR A 258 -16.83 16.05 16.08
CA THR A 258 -17.62 14.99 15.45
C THR A 258 -18.02 15.34 14.01
N ILE A 259 -18.02 14.34 13.15
CA ILE A 259 -18.55 14.45 11.78
C ILE A 259 -20.08 14.31 11.83
N ALA A 260 -20.79 15.25 11.19
CA ALA A 260 -22.26 15.35 11.29
C ALA A 260 -23.00 14.27 10.52
N ASN A 261 -22.60 14.02 9.27
CA ASN A 261 -23.36 13.21 8.34
C ASN A 261 -22.45 12.23 7.60
N LEU A 262 -22.00 11.19 8.31
CA LEU A 262 -21.35 10.05 7.67
C LEU A 262 -22.44 9.09 7.20
N ASN A 263 -22.52 8.81 5.89
CA ASN A 263 -23.50 7.90 5.32
C ASN A 263 -23.09 6.43 5.54
N PHE A 264 -22.97 6.02 6.79
CA PHE A 264 -22.62 4.67 7.22
C PHE A 264 -23.54 4.24 8.37
N ASN A 265 -23.96 2.98 8.38
CA ASN A 265 -24.92 2.48 9.36
C ASN A 265 -24.27 2.14 10.71
N SER A 266 -23.96 3.18 11.48
CA SER A 266 -23.55 3.09 12.89
C SER A 266 -24.43 3.99 13.76
N ASN A 267 -24.61 3.61 15.02
CA ASN A 267 -25.16 4.48 16.06
C ASN A 267 -24.08 5.38 16.69
N HIS A 268 -22.82 5.26 16.26
CA HIS A 268 -21.76 6.21 16.59
C HIS A 268 -21.54 7.24 15.48
N ARG A 269 -20.91 8.35 15.86
CA ARG A 269 -20.41 9.40 14.97
C ARG A 269 -18.90 9.43 15.05
N MET A 270 -18.27 9.49 13.88
CA MET A 270 -16.82 9.60 13.79
C MET A 270 -16.33 10.90 14.45
N LEU A 271 -15.35 10.77 15.33
CA LEU A 271 -14.67 11.87 16.00
C LEU A 271 -13.33 12.11 15.31
N ARG A 272 -13.05 13.35 14.91
CA ARG A 272 -11.84 13.71 14.16
C ARG A 272 -11.07 14.81 14.85
N ALA A 273 -9.78 14.57 15.08
CA ALA A 273 -8.79 15.53 15.52
C ALA A 273 -7.93 16.01 14.34
N ARG A 274 -7.57 17.30 14.34
CA ARG A 274 -6.74 17.93 13.31
C ARG A 274 -5.36 18.25 13.89
N LEU A 275 -4.38 17.42 13.57
CA LEU A 275 -3.00 17.58 13.98
C LEU A 275 -2.28 18.54 13.02
N ASN A 276 -1.66 19.59 13.56
CA ASN A 276 -0.94 20.58 12.79
C ASN A 276 0.49 20.12 12.50
N THR A 277 0.82 20.05 11.20
CA THR A 277 2.11 19.66 10.67
C THR A 277 2.86 20.86 10.10
N SER A 278 2.71 22.03 10.71
CA SER A 278 3.57 23.17 10.44
C SER A 278 4.60 23.26 11.55
N SER A 279 5.89 23.26 11.21
CA SER A 279 6.89 23.80 12.12
C SER A 279 6.56 25.27 12.34
N VAL A 280 6.79 25.79 13.55
CA VAL A 280 6.77 27.24 13.79
C VAL A 280 7.92 27.85 13.00
N GLN A 281 7.72 28.09 11.71
CA GLN A 281 8.67 28.82 10.86
C GLN A 281 8.27 30.28 10.84
N LYS A 282 9.21 31.13 11.31
CA LYS A 282 9.21 32.57 11.11
C LYS A 282 8.90 32.85 9.64
N SER A 283 7.90 33.69 9.42
CA SER A 283 7.50 34.21 8.11
C SER A 283 8.71 34.79 7.37
N SER A 284 9.20 34.11 6.34
CA SER A 284 9.77 34.78 5.17
C SER A 284 8.87 34.44 4.00
N ARG A 285 8.23 35.45 3.40
CA ARG A 285 7.46 35.29 2.18
C ARG A 285 8.45 35.11 1.02
N PRO A 286 8.48 33.98 0.31
CA PRO A 286 9.20 33.91 -0.95
C PRO A 286 8.34 34.54 -2.05
N PHE A 287 8.99 35.37 -2.87
CA PHE A 287 8.44 35.90 -4.11
C PHE A 287 7.96 34.75 -5.02
N LYS A 288 6.70 34.82 -5.48
CA LYS A 288 6.13 33.87 -6.46
C LYS A 288 6.26 34.46 -7.86
N ALA A 289 7.13 33.89 -8.69
CA ALA A 289 6.99 34.03 -10.14
C ALA A 289 5.81 33.15 -10.61
N LYS A 290 4.87 33.72 -11.37
CA LYS A 290 3.84 32.95 -12.08
C LYS A 290 4.52 32.20 -13.23
N THR A 291 4.47 30.87 -13.23
CA THR A 291 4.84 30.07 -14.40
C THR A 291 3.58 29.39 -14.92
N THR A 292 3.16 29.77 -16.12
CA THR A 292 2.06 29.14 -16.85
C THR A 292 2.55 27.79 -17.36
N ILE A 293 1.89 26.71 -16.94
CA ILE A 293 2.18 25.36 -17.42
C ILE A 293 1.44 25.20 -18.76
N LEU A 294 2.16 25.12 -19.88
CA LEU A 294 1.58 24.63 -21.13
C LEU A 294 1.23 23.14 -20.95
N GLY A 295 -0.06 22.83 -21.05
CA GLY A 295 -0.58 21.46 -20.96
C GLY A 295 -0.47 20.72 -22.29
N ASN A 296 -0.22 19.41 -22.20
CA ASN A 296 -0.40 18.32 -23.18
C ASN A 296 -0.12 18.62 -24.67
N ASN A 297 0.80 17.84 -25.26
CA ASN A 297 1.17 17.89 -26.69
C ASN A 297 -0.02 17.88 -27.67
N ALA A 298 -1.17 17.27 -27.31
CA ALA A 298 -2.38 17.28 -28.14
C ALA A 298 -3.05 18.67 -28.25
N ALA A 299 -2.98 19.50 -27.20
CA ALA A 299 -3.55 20.85 -27.22
C ALA A 299 -2.70 21.81 -28.08
N ILE A 300 -1.39 21.60 -28.14
CA ILE A 300 -0.46 22.38 -28.96
C ILE A 300 -0.75 22.17 -30.45
N VAL A 301 -1.03 20.93 -30.86
CA VAL A 301 -1.33 20.59 -32.27
C VAL A 301 -2.63 21.25 -32.74
N THR A 302 -3.69 21.22 -31.92
CA THR A 302 -4.97 21.87 -32.26
C THR A 302 -4.85 23.39 -32.34
N ILE A 303 -4.05 24.00 -31.46
CA ILE A 303 -3.76 25.45 -31.50
C ILE A 303 -2.96 25.80 -32.76
N GLN A 304 -1.99 24.96 -33.16
CA GLN A 304 -1.22 25.15 -34.38
C GLN A 304 -2.06 25.02 -35.66
N GLU A 305 -3.02 24.09 -35.70
CA GLU A 305 -3.94 23.91 -36.84
C GLU A 305 -4.91 25.09 -36.97
N ASN A 306 -5.46 25.59 -35.86
CA ASN A 306 -6.33 26.77 -35.87
C ASN A 306 -5.58 28.07 -36.23
N LEU A 307 -4.29 28.18 -35.86
CA LEU A 307 -3.45 29.31 -36.27
C LEU A 307 -3.12 29.29 -37.77
N ARG A 308 -2.95 28.09 -38.35
CA ARG A 308 -2.69 27.93 -39.79
C ARG A 308 -3.94 28.16 -40.63
N SER A 309 -5.13 27.77 -40.18
CA SER A 309 -6.37 27.96 -40.95
C SER A 309 -6.79 29.43 -41.08
N MET A 310 -6.40 30.29 -40.15
CA MET A 310 -6.67 31.73 -40.20
C MET A 310 -5.60 32.56 -40.93
N SER A 311 -4.43 31.98 -41.24
CA SER A 311 -3.29 32.74 -41.76
C SER A 311 -3.37 33.08 -43.25
N GLN A 312 -4.53 32.98 -43.90
CA GLN A 312 -4.62 33.18 -45.36
C GLN A 312 -5.60 34.27 -45.85
N SER A 313 -6.30 35.02 -44.99
CA SER A 313 -6.93 36.27 -45.48
C SER A 313 -7.29 37.35 -44.44
N CYS A 314 -7.11 37.13 -43.14
CA CYS A 314 -7.73 38.02 -42.12
C CYS A 314 -6.78 38.96 -41.34
N LEU A 315 -5.47 38.98 -41.61
CA LEU A 315 -4.48 39.66 -40.73
C LEU A 315 -3.86 40.96 -41.27
N GLU A 316 -4.17 41.36 -42.51
CA GLU A 316 -3.53 42.54 -43.13
C GLU A 316 -4.13 43.89 -42.67
N HIS A 317 -5.35 43.91 -42.11
CA HIS A 317 -6.05 45.17 -41.78
C HIS A 317 -6.35 45.42 -40.29
N LEU A 318 -5.72 44.68 -39.37
CA LEU A 318 -5.95 44.82 -37.93
C LEU A 318 -4.77 45.50 -37.21
N ASN A 319 -5.07 46.34 -36.22
CA ASN A 319 -4.05 46.98 -35.40
C ASN A 319 -3.43 45.98 -34.39
N THR A 320 -2.26 46.34 -33.85
CA THR A 320 -1.46 45.45 -32.98
C THR A 320 -2.24 44.99 -31.74
N GLN A 321 -3.12 45.85 -31.21
CA GLN A 321 -3.92 45.55 -30.03
C GLN A 321 -5.08 44.60 -30.33
N GLU A 322 -5.73 44.74 -31.49
CA GLU A 322 -6.77 43.83 -31.96
C GLU A 322 -6.21 42.44 -32.24
N LYS A 323 -5.03 42.36 -32.86
CA LYS A 323 -4.30 41.10 -33.04
C LYS A 323 -4.02 40.44 -31.69
N TYR A 324 -3.59 41.22 -30.70
CA TYR A 324 -3.31 40.72 -29.36
C TYR A 324 -4.58 40.23 -28.62
N ASN A 325 -5.70 40.93 -28.78
CA ASN A 325 -6.98 40.55 -28.18
C ASN A 325 -7.53 39.24 -28.77
N ILE A 326 -7.47 39.08 -30.10
CA ILE A 326 -7.87 37.85 -30.80
C ILE A 326 -7.01 36.66 -30.34
N ILE A 327 -5.69 36.84 -30.22
CA ILE A 327 -4.78 35.81 -29.72
C ILE A 327 -5.11 35.44 -28.27
N ASN A 328 -5.41 36.42 -27.42
CA ASN A 328 -5.78 36.16 -26.02
C ASN A 328 -7.13 35.45 -25.89
N GLU A 329 -8.13 35.78 -26.71
CA GLU A 329 -9.40 35.04 -26.75
C GLU A 329 -9.18 33.58 -27.15
N MET A 330 -8.35 33.31 -28.16
CA MET A 330 -8.03 31.94 -28.57
C MET A 330 -7.24 31.14 -27.52
N LEU A 331 -6.33 31.80 -26.78
CA LEU A 331 -5.57 31.17 -25.70
C LEU A 331 -6.42 30.90 -24.45
N THR A 332 -7.52 31.63 -24.28
CA THR A 332 -8.42 31.51 -23.11
C THR A 332 -9.69 30.70 -23.40
N ALA A 333 -10.04 30.50 -24.67
CA ALA A 333 -11.07 29.57 -25.09
C ALA A 333 -10.70 28.15 -24.63
N LYS A 334 -11.36 27.67 -23.58
CA LYS A 334 -11.22 26.29 -23.13
C LYS A 334 -11.64 25.37 -24.28
N PRO A 335 -10.82 24.38 -24.68
CA PRO A 335 -11.33 23.33 -25.52
C PRO A 335 -12.53 22.70 -24.79
N ASN A 336 -13.62 22.46 -25.52
CA ASN A 336 -14.68 21.54 -25.08
C ASN A 336 -14.07 20.14 -24.98
N THR A 337 -13.24 19.92 -23.97
CA THR A 337 -12.85 18.60 -23.54
C THR A 337 -14.11 17.97 -22.98
N ASN A 338 -14.71 17.10 -23.79
CA ASN A 338 -15.43 15.95 -23.28
C ASN A 338 -14.75 15.52 -21.99
N GLN A 339 -15.52 15.54 -20.90
CA GLN A 339 -15.08 15.10 -19.61
C GLN A 339 -14.37 13.77 -19.81
N SER A 340 -13.04 13.77 -19.70
CA SER A 340 -12.30 12.53 -19.54
C SER A 340 -12.70 12.04 -18.16
N GLU A 341 -13.80 11.31 -18.10
CA GLU A 341 -14.14 10.48 -16.97
C GLU A 341 -12.88 9.67 -16.65
N SER A 342 -12.26 10.02 -15.53
CA SER A 342 -11.43 9.08 -14.80
C SER A 342 -12.24 7.80 -14.69
N LYS A 343 -11.88 6.78 -15.48
CA LYS A 343 -12.45 5.43 -15.41
C LYS A 343 -12.00 4.76 -14.10
N ASN A 344 -12.27 5.37 -12.96
CA ASN A 344 -12.56 4.63 -11.75
C ASN A 344 -13.95 4.05 -11.96
N LYS A 345 -14.04 2.91 -12.67
CA LYS A 345 -15.29 2.12 -12.74
C LYS A 345 -15.78 1.96 -11.30
N SER A 346 -16.88 2.62 -10.93
CA SER A 346 -17.44 2.47 -9.60
C SER A 346 -17.79 1.00 -9.44
N GLN A 347 -17.18 0.32 -8.47
CA GLN A 347 -17.50 -1.07 -8.12
C GLN A 347 -18.95 -1.27 -7.63
N ILE A 348 -19.76 -0.22 -7.68
CA ILE A 348 -21.09 -0.13 -7.10
C ILE A 348 -22.05 0.17 -8.26
N SER A 349 -23.15 -0.58 -8.36
CA SER A 349 -24.17 -0.37 -9.38
C SER A 349 -24.96 0.92 -9.12
N GLU A 350 -25.61 1.42 -10.17
CA GLU A 350 -26.53 2.57 -10.09
C GLU A 350 -27.63 2.35 -9.05
N LYS A 351 -28.18 1.14 -9.00
CA LYS A 351 -29.17 0.73 -7.98
C LYS A 351 -28.65 0.90 -6.55
N THR A 352 -27.43 0.45 -6.27
CA THR A 352 -26.81 0.61 -4.95
C THR A 352 -26.52 2.08 -4.64
N HIS A 353 -26.11 2.85 -5.64
CA HIS A 353 -25.90 4.29 -5.52
C HIS A 353 -27.21 5.02 -5.14
N ASP A 354 -28.33 4.69 -5.77
CA ASP A 354 -29.64 5.27 -5.45
C ASP A 354 -30.08 4.95 -4.02
N LEU A 355 -29.86 3.71 -3.56
CA LEU A 355 -30.15 3.31 -2.19
C LEU A 355 -29.29 4.10 -1.18
N LEU A 356 -28.01 4.30 -1.48
CA LEU A 356 -27.10 5.12 -0.68
C LEU A 356 -27.56 6.59 -0.64
N GLN A 357 -28.02 7.14 -1.76
CA GLN A 357 -28.54 8.50 -1.84
C GLN A 357 -29.84 8.66 -1.05
N LYS A 358 -30.78 7.69 -1.17
CA LYS A 358 -32.00 7.63 -0.36
C LYS A 358 -31.67 7.59 1.14
N ARG A 359 -30.70 6.75 1.55
CA ARG A 359 -30.25 6.69 2.94
C ARG A 359 -29.63 8.00 3.42
N SER A 360 -28.82 8.66 2.57
CA SER A 360 -28.22 9.95 2.90
C SER A 360 -29.27 11.02 3.23
N LYS A 361 -30.35 11.09 2.42
CA LYS A 361 -31.49 11.99 2.68
C LYS A 361 -32.12 11.73 4.05
N LEU A 362 -32.36 10.47 4.41
CA LEU A 362 -32.91 10.11 5.73
C LEU A 362 -31.94 10.41 6.88
N ILE A 363 -30.63 10.19 6.70
CA ILE A 363 -29.61 10.49 7.71
C ILE A 363 -29.53 12.00 7.98
N SER A 364 -29.71 12.82 6.93
CA SER A 364 -29.65 14.29 7.02
C SER A 364 -30.88 14.91 7.71
N THR A 365 -31.95 14.14 7.91
CA THR A 365 -33.19 14.63 8.53
C THR A 365 -32.95 14.96 10.01
N THR A 366 -33.35 16.17 10.44
CA THR A 366 -33.03 16.75 11.76
C THR A 366 -33.69 16.01 12.92
N SER A 367 -34.94 15.56 12.76
CA SER A 367 -35.67 14.76 13.75
C SER A 367 -35.84 13.33 13.25
N LYS A 368 -35.06 12.41 13.83
CA LYS A 368 -35.16 10.99 13.51
C LYS A 368 -36.21 10.36 14.41
N THR A 369 -37.40 10.14 13.87
CA THR A 369 -38.43 9.32 14.54
C THR A 369 -37.99 7.86 14.57
N LYS A 370 -38.64 7.04 15.42
CA LYS A 370 -38.43 5.59 15.44
C LYS A 370 -38.61 4.97 14.05
N THR A 371 -39.64 5.42 13.32
CA THR A 371 -39.93 4.98 11.95
C THR A 371 -38.82 5.30 10.96
N ILE A 372 -38.22 6.51 11.01
CA ILE A 372 -37.08 6.87 10.16
C ILE A 372 -35.87 5.99 10.46
N ARG A 373 -35.59 5.69 11.74
CA ARG A 373 -34.48 4.79 12.11
C ARG A 373 -34.69 3.37 11.61
N GLU A 374 -35.92 2.86 11.70
CA GLU A 374 -36.28 1.55 11.14
C GLU A 374 -36.13 1.53 9.61
N GLN A 375 -36.52 2.60 8.93
CA GLN A 375 -36.30 2.75 7.48
C GLN A 375 -34.82 2.78 7.13
N ILE A 376 -33.98 3.52 7.87
CA ILE A 376 -32.52 3.51 7.69
C ILE A 376 -31.97 2.11 7.90
N GLY A 377 -32.46 1.38 8.91
CA GLY A 377 -32.07 0.00 9.18
C GLY A 377 -32.44 -0.95 8.02
N LYS A 378 -33.66 -0.85 7.49
CA LYS A 378 -34.12 -1.62 6.32
C LYS A 378 -33.30 -1.30 5.07
N LEU A 379 -33.10 -0.02 4.76
CA LEU A 379 -32.26 0.42 3.65
C LEU A 379 -30.82 -0.05 3.79
N SER A 380 -30.26 -0.04 5.00
CA SER A 380 -28.88 -0.50 5.22
C SER A 380 -28.74 -2.01 5.01
N LYS A 381 -29.76 -2.81 5.35
CA LYS A 381 -29.79 -4.24 4.99
C LYS A 381 -29.86 -4.44 3.48
N GLU A 382 -30.71 -3.68 2.79
CA GLU A 382 -30.84 -3.75 1.33
C GLU A 382 -29.55 -3.31 0.61
N ILE A 383 -28.91 -2.22 1.05
CA ILE A 383 -27.63 -1.75 0.52
C ILE A 383 -26.58 -2.85 0.63
N LYS A 384 -26.45 -3.50 1.79
CA LYS A 384 -25.50 -4.61 1.98
C LYS A 384 -25.79 -5.78 1.05
N LEU A 385 -27.06 -6.11 0.84
CA LEU A 385 -27.45 -7.16 -0.09
C LEU A 385 -27.09 -6.79 -1.54
N GLN A 386 -27.36 -5.56 -1.98
CA GLN A 386 -27.01 -5.11 -3.33
C GLN A 386 -25.48 -5.01 -3.52
N MET A 387 -24.72 -4.52 -2.54
CA MET A 387 -23.25 -4.49 -2.61
C MET A 387 -22.65 -5.89 -2.76
N ARG A 388 -23.25 -6.90 -2.11
CA ARG A 388 -22.84 -8.30 -2.30
C ARG A 388 -23.05 -8.76 -3.75
N LYS A 389 -24.22 -8.45 -4.32
CA LYS A 389 -24.55 -8.78 -5.72
C LYS A 389 -23.62 -8.06 -6.71
N ASP A 390 -23.38 -6.77 -6.50
CA ASP A 390 -22.47 -5.96 -7.32
C ASP A 390 -21.06 -6.56 -7.31
N ARG A 391 -20.58 -6.96 -6.12
CA ARG A 391 -19.28 -7.60 -5.94
C ARG A 391 -19.21 -8.96 -6.64
N GLU A 392 -20.21 -9.81 -6.46
CA GLU A 392 -20.29 -11.12 -7.11
C GLU A 392 -20.27 -10.98 -8.65
N HIS A 393 -21.07 -10.08 -9.19
CA HIS A 393 -21.11 -9.79 -10.62
C HIS A 393 -19.75 -9.26 -11.12
N SER A 394 -19.13 -8.32 -10.41
CA SER A 394 -17.79 -7.82 -10.76
C SER A 394 -16.73 -8.92 -10.71
N ARG A 395 -16.84 -9.88 -9.77
CA ARG A 395 -15.91 -11.01 -9.67
C ARG A 395 -16.07 -11.96 -10.85
N LEU A 396 -17.30 -12.32 -11.18
CA LEU A 396 -17.61 -13.19 -12.32
C LEU A 396 -17.14 -12.56 -13.64
N ASN A 397 -17.40 -11.27 -13.86
CA ASN A 397 -16.94 -10.55 -15.05
C ASN A 397 -15.41 -10.52 -15.16
N THR A 398 -14.71 -10.40 -14.02
CA THR A 398 -13.24 -10.44 -14.00
C THR A 398 -12.73 -11.84 -14.34
N LEU A 399 -13.34 -12.89 -13.78
CA LEU A 399 -13.01 -14.29 -14.11
C LEU A 399 -13.22 -14.55 -15.60
N GLU A 400 -14.41 -14.26 -16.11
CA GLU A 400 -14.78 -14.49 -17.50
C GLU A 400 -13.84 -13.77 -18.47
N LYS A 401 -13.56 -12.48 -18.22
CA LYS A 401 -12.62 -11.69 -19.03
C LYS A 401 -11.23 -12.32 -19.10
N HIS A 402 -10.72 -12.83 -17.98
CA HIS A 402 -9.38 -13.41 -17.91
C HIS A 402 -9.32 -14.84 -18.48
N ILE A 403 -10.37 -15.63 -18.29
CA ILE A 403 -10.52 -16.96 -18.91
C ILE A 403 -10.56 -16.80 -20.43
N LYS A 404 -11.43 -15.93 -20.97
CA LYS A 404 -11.52 -15.68 -22.41
C LYS A 404 -10.21 -15.17 -23.02
N ARG A 405 -9.46 -14.33 -22.30
CA ARG A 405 -8.22 -13.72 -22.83
C ARG A 405 -6.99 -14.63 -22.73
N THR A 406 -6.88 -15.43 -21.66
CA THR A 406 -5.62 -16.15 -21.35
C THR A 406 -5.78 -17.64 -21.15
N GLY A 407 -6.99 -18.18 -21.24
CA GLY A 407 -7.29 -19.60 -21.00
C GLY A 407 -7.12 -20.06 -19.55
N GLY A 408 -6.67 -19.19 -18.64
CA GLY A 408 -6.29 -19.55 -17.27
C GLY A 408 -6.83 -18.62 -16.19
N ILE A 409 -7.14 -19.19 -15.03
CA ILE A 409 -7.77 -18.50 -13.89
C ILE A 409 -6.74 -17.78 -13.00
N LYS A 410 -5.46 -18.15 -13.05
CA LYS A 410 -4.40 -17.64 -12.16
C LYS A 410 -4.26 -16.11 -12.20
N LYS A 411 -4.29 -15.50 -13.40
CA LYS A 411 -4.24 -14.04 -13.55
C LYS A 411 -5.51 -13.37 -13.01
N ALA A 412 -6.68 -14.00 -13.16
CA ALA A 412 -7.94 -13.51 -12.62
C ALA A 412 -7.91 -13.50 -11.08
N LEU A 413 -7.48 -14.60 -10.47
CA LEU A 413 -7.36 -14.72 -9.01
C LEU A 413 -6.41 -13.66 -8.44
N LYS A 414 -5.27 -13.41 -9.09
CA LYS A 414 -4.35 -12.35 -8.66
C LYS A 414 -5.01 -10.96 -8.64
N VAL A 415 -5.83 -10.64 -9.66
CA VAL A 415 -6.58 -9.38 -9.71
C VAL A 415 -7.68 -9.35 -8.65
N LEU A 416 -8.39 -10.47 -8.44
CA LEU A 416 -9.47 -10.57 -7.46
C LEU A 416 -9.00 -10.54 -6.00
N THR A 417 -7.77 -10.96 -5.73
CA THR A 417 -7.19 -10.85 -4.38
C THR A 417 -7.05 -9.38 -4.00
N GLY A 418 -6.60 -8.51 -4.94
CA GLY A 418 -6.65 -7.05 -4.82
C GLY A 418 -5.89 -6.44 -3.62
N LYS A 419 -5.20 -7.26 -2.82
CA LYS A 419 -4.50 -6.88 -1.60
C LYS A 419 -3.26 -7.73 -1.38
N THR A 420 -2.31 -7.19 -0.63
CA THR A 420 -1.12 -7.88 -0.16
C THR A 420 -1.08 -7.86 1.36
N ASN A 421 -0.76 -8.98 2.00
CA ASN A 421 -0.72 -9.05 3.46
C ASN A 421 0.70 -8.80 3.96
N TRP A 422 0.85 -8.01 5.03
CA TRP A 422 2.12 -7.91 5.74
C TRP A 422 2.11 -8.88 6.92
N ILE A 423 3.30 -9.37 7.27
CA ILE A 423 3.51 -10.16 8.49
C ILE A 423 3.31 -9.23 9.70
N PRO A 424 2.30 -9.47 10.57
CA PRO A 424 2.03 -8.57 11.70
C PRO A 424 3.14 -8.60 12.75
N ASN A 425 3.66 -9.79 13.06
CA ASN A 425 4.71 -9.99 14.04
C ASN A 425 5.51 -11.26 13.72
N MET A 426 6.70 -11.40 14.31
CA MET A 426 7.58 -12.55 14.14
C MET A 426 8.30 -12.86 15.46
N LYS A 427 8.45 -14.14 15.81
CA LYS A 427 9.21 -14.55 17.00
C LYS A 427 10.70 -14.61 16.68
N ASP A 428 11.52 -14.07 17.57
CA ASP A 428 12.97 -14.24 17.51
C ASP A 428 13.40 -15.63 18.05
N GLN A 429 14.73 -15.86 18.05
CA GLN A 429 15.34 -17.11 18.52
C GLN A 429 15.08 -17.41 20.02
N HIS A 430 14.66 -16.42 20.80
CA HIS A 430 14.30 -16.58 22.22
C HIS A 430 12.79 -16.62 22.42
N CYS A 431 12.01 -16.91 21.36
CA CYS A 431 10.55 -16.92 21.34
C CYS A 431 9.88 -15.57 21.67
N LYS A 432 10.62 -14.46 21.64
CA LYS A 432 10.06 -13.12 21.89
C LYS A 432 9.47 -12.55 20.61
N THR A 433 8.21 -12.13 20.68
CA THR A 433 7.50 -11.54 19.55
C THR A 433 8.02 -10.14 19.23
N LYS A 434 8.39 -9.92 17.97
CA LYS A 434 8.81 -8.63 17.42
C LYS A 434 7.78 -8.09 16.43
N THR A 435 7.46 -6.81 16.56
CA THR A 435 6.45 -6.09 15.79
C THR A 435 7.04 -4.97 14.92
N LYS A 436 8.22 -4.44 15.26
CA LYS A 436 8.93 -3.45 14.45
C LYS A 436 9.28 -4.02 13.08
N ARG A 437 9.03 -3.24 12.02
CA ARG A 437 9.31 -3.68 10.64
C ARG A 437 10.77 -4.02 10.44
N THR A 438 11.69 -3.23 10.99
CA THR A 438 13.14 -3.45 10.91
C THR A 438 13.58 -4.74 11.61
N GLU A 439 12.99 -5.08 12.76
CA GLU A 439 13.31 -6.30 13.50
C GLU A 439 12.75 -7.56 12.84
N ILE A 440 11.52 -7.50 12.32
CA ILE A 440 10.96 -8.62 11.55
C ILE A 440 11.83 -8.92 10.33
N LEU A 441 12.28 -7.86 9.62
CA LEU A 441 13.19 -8.01 8.49
C LEU A 441 14.54 -8.59 8.91
N SER A 442 15.10 -8.21 10.06
CA SER A 442 16.38 -8.73 10.53
C SER A 442 16.28 -10.20 10.94
N ILE A 443 15.21 -10.62 11.62
CA ILE A 443 14.95 -12.03 11.98
C ILE A 443 14.85 -12.88 10.71
N ALA A 444 14.02 -12.46 9.75
CA ALA A 444 13.86 -13.18 8.49
C ALA A 444 15.19 -13.25 7.73
N THR A 445 15.94 -12.15 7.69
CA THR A 445 17.27 -12.10 7.03
C THR A 445 18.25 -13.08 7.69
N ASN A 446 18.33 -13.11 9.01
CA ASN A 446 19.23 -14.02 9.73
C ASN A 446 18.83 -15.48 9.55
N PHE A 447 17.51 -15.78 9.57
CA PHE A 447 17.00 -17.12 9.30
C PHE A 447 17.47 -17.61 7.91
N TYR A 448 17.25 -16.83 6.86
CA TYR A 448 17.66 -17.24 5.51
C TYR A 448 19.17 -17.25 5.32
N LYS A 449 19.92 -16.32 5.93
CA LYS A 449 21.39 -16.37 5.94
C LYS A 449 21.92 -17.68 6.53
N ASN A 450 21.34 -18.14 7.63
CA ASN A 450 21.73 -19.40 8.26
C ASN A 450 21.24 -20.63 7.47
N LEU A 451 20.06 -20.55 6.85
CA LEU A 451 19.52 -21.62 6.02
C LEU A 451 20.40 -21.89 4.78
N TYR A 452 20.93 -20.82 4.19
CA TYR A 452 21.75 -20.88 2.97
C TYR A 452 23.26 -20.77 3.24
N SER A 453 23.71 -20.72 4.50
CA SER A 453 25.14 -20.82 4.81
C SER A 453 25.62 -22.25 4.52
N SER A 454 26.51 -22.42 3.55
CA SER A 454 27.11 -23.70 3.16
C SER A 454 27.69 -24.45 4.37
N LYS A 455 27.28 -25.71 4.56
CA LYS A 455 27.84 -26.63 5.58
C LYS A 455 28.51 -27.87 4.98
N SER A 456 28.77 -27.89 3.68
CA SER A 456 29.27 -29.10 2.99
C SER A 456 30.73 -28.92 2.58
N GLN A 457 31.63 -29.71 3.17
CA GLN A 457 32.92 -30.02 2.55
C GLN A 457 32.65 -30.80 1.27
N ILE A 458 33.07 -30.26 0.13
CA ILE A 458 32.98 -30.94 -1.16
C ILE A 458 34.03 -32.06 -1.14
N ILE A 459 33.56 -33.30 -1.04
CA ILE A 459 34.41 -34.47 -1.28
C ILE A 459 34.57 -34.57 -2.79
N ASN A 460 35.77 -34.26 -3.29
CA ASN A 460 36.14 -34.57 -4.68
C ASN A 460 36.32 -36.08 -4.79
N THR A 461 35.36 -36.76 -5.41
CA THR A 461 35.56 -38.12 -5.93
C THR A 461 36.16 -38.03 -7.33
N ASP A 462 37.37 -38.56 -7.46
CA ASP A 462 38.04 -38.79 -8.75
C ASP A 462 37.16 -39.68 -9.66
N LEU A 463 36.92 -39.22 -10.88
CA LEU A 463 36.23 -39.98 -11.93
C LEU A 463 37.24 -40.32 -13.03
N ASN A 464 37.99 -41.39 -12.82
CA ASN A 464 38.71 -42.11 -13.88
C ASN A 464 38.00 -43.45 -14.10
N ASN A 465 37.05 -43.49 -15.03
CA ASN A 465 36.61 -44.72 -15.69
C ASN A 465 35.97 -44.34 -17.03
N TYR A 466 36.66 -44.67 -18.12
CA TYR A 466 36.20 -44.49 -19.50
C TYR A 466 35.37 -45.72 -19.90
N ASP A 467 34.08 -45.53 -20.17
CA ASP A 467 33.21 -46.56 -20.77
C ASP A 467 32.94 -46.21 -22.24
N ASN A 468 33.05 -47.22 -23.13
CA ASN A 468 32.78 -47.07 -24.55
C ASN A 468 31.33 -46.62 -24.83
N VAL A 469 31.16 -45.48 -25.50
CA VAL A 469 29.86 -44.95 -25.92
C VAL A 469 29.16 -45.89 -26.93
N PRO A 470 27.91 -46.32 -26.66
CA PRO A 470 27.18 -47.24 -27.53
C PRO A 470 26.80 -46.65 -28.91
N PRO A 471 26.63 -47.50 -29.94
CA PRO A 471 26.19 -47.10 -31.29
C PRO A 471 24.78 -46.46 -31.28
N ILE A 472 24.44 -45.68 -32.31
CA ILE A 472 23.11 -45.05 -32.46
C ILE A 472 22.03 -46.13 -32.55
N LEU A 473 21.08 -46.11 -31.61
CA LEU A 473 19.99 -47.07 -31.55
C LEU A 473 18.86 -46.65 -32.49
N VAL A 474 18.18 -47.64 -33.07
CA VAL A 474 17.04 -47.43 -33.99
C VAL A 474 15.90 -46.71 -33.24
N GLU A 475 15.74 -46.97 -31.95
CA GLU A 475 14.76 -46.34 -31.07
C GLU A 475 15.04 -44.84 -30.84
N GLU A 476 16.32 -44.43 -30.79
CA GLU A 476 16.68 -43.00 -30.71
C GLU A 476 16.27 -42.27 -31.99
N ILE A 477 16.43 -42.91 -33.15
CA ILE A 477 16.01 -42.39 -34.45
C ILE A 477 14.49 -42.24 -34.50
N HIS A 478 13.73 -43.27 -34.09
CA HIS A 478 12.27 -43.19 -34.03
C HIS A 478 11.78 -42.06 -33.11
N LYS A 479 12.40 -41.88 -31.94
CA LYS A 479 12.04 -40.82 -31.00
C LYS A 479 12.36 -39.43 -31.55
N ALA A 480 13.48 -39.27 -32.25
CA ALA A 480 13.86 -38.02 -32.89
C ALA A 480 12.87 -37.63 -34.00
N ILE A 481 12.42 -38.60 -34.82
CA ILE A 481 11.41 -38.38 -35.86
C ILE A 481 10.06 -37.93 -35.26
N ILE A 482 9.58 -38.60 -34.20
CA ILE A 482 8.26 -38.30 -33.60
C ILE A 482 8.24 -36.93 -32.91
N THR A 483 9.35 -36.51 -32.31
CA THR A 483 9.44 -35.24 -31.56
C THR A 483 9.79 -34.03 -32.42
N GLN A 484 10.03 -34.24 -33.72
CA GLN A 484 10.35 -33.20 -34.68
C GLN A 484 9.15 -32.26 -34.91
N LYS A 485 9.44 -30.96 -35.04
CA LYS A 485 8.43 -29.97 -35.43
C LYS A 485 8.17 -30.05 -36.94
N ASN A 486 6.92 -30.08 -37.34
CA ASN A 486 6.51 -30.07 -38.75
C ASN A 486 6.81 -28.70 -39.40
N ASP A 487 6.94 -28.69 -40.73
CA ASP A 487 7.15 -27.51 -41.62
C ASP A 487 8.60 -26.98 -41.73
N LYS A 488 9.58 -27.86 -41.97
CA LYS A 488 10.98 -27.50 -42.26
C LYS A 488 11.51 -28.23 -43.50
N ALA A 489 12.32 -27.55 -44.31
CA ALA A 489 12.86 -28.10 -45.56
C ALA A 489 14.06 -29.04 -45.29
N PRO A 490 14.07 -30.28 -45.84
CA PRO A 490 15.22 -31.18 -45.75
C PRO A 490 16.36 -30.74 -46.66
N GLY A 491 17.58 -31.20 -46.34
CA GLY A 491 18.73 -31.06 -47.23
C GLY A 491 18.60 -31.91 -48.52
N PRO A 492 19.58 -31.85 -49.43
CA PRO A 492 19.59 -32.62 -50.69
C PRO A 492 19.55 -34.14 -50.49
N ASP A 493 19.95 -34.61 -49.30
CA ASP A 493 19.95 -35.99 -48.84
C ASP A 493 18.62 -36.44 -48.21
N GLY A 494 17.62 -35.56 -48.15
CA GLY A 494 16.31 -35.84 -47.55
C GLY A 494 16.32 -35.80 -46.01
N ILE A 495 17.45 -35.49 -45.39
CA ILE A 495 17.59 -35.40 -43.93
C ILE A 495 17.48 -33.93 -43.53
N THR A 496 16.64 -33.66 -42.53
CA THR A 496 16.57 -32.32 -41.93
C THR A 496 17.69 -32.15 -40.90
N ASN A 497 18.37 -31.01 -40.90
CA ASN A 497 19.40 -30.69 -39.89
C ASN A 497 18.88 -30.84 -38.46
N GLU A 498 17.60 -30.53 -38.22
CA GLU A 498 16.94 -30.69 -36.93
C GLU A 498 16.87 -32.15 -36.45
N LEU A 499 16.84 -33.14 -37.35
CA LEU A 499 16.86 -34.57 -37.01
C LEU A 499 18.23 -34.97 -36.46
N LEU A 500 19.29 -34.56 -37.15
CA LEU A 500 20.68 -34.80 -36.73
C LEU A 500 20.96 -34.11 -35.38
N LEU A 501 20.52 -32.85 -35.26
CA LEU A 501 20.61 -32.08 -34.02
C LEU A 501 19.84 -32.74 -32.88
N GLY A 502 18.63 -33.28 -33.14
CA GLY A 502 17.83 -33.98 -32.13
C GLY A 502 18.50 -35.24 -31.60
N LEU A 503 19.15 -36.02 -32.47
CA LEU A 503 19.90 -37.21 -32.09
C LEU A 503 21.15 -36.88 -31.28
N ILE A 504 21.94 -35.91 -31.75
CA ILE A 504 23.16 -35.47 -31.05
C ILE A 504 22.79 -34.87 -29.69
N LEU A 505 21.80 -33.98 -29.66
CA LEU A 505 21.31 -33.35 -28.44
C LEU A 505 20.81 -34.40 -27.45
N GLY A 506 20.04 -35.39 -27.90
CA GLY A 506 19.52 -36.46 -27.04
C GLY A 506 20.63 -37.24 -26.30
N ARG A 507 21.78 -37.46 -26.96
CA ARG A 507 22.93 -38.17 -26.39
C ARG A 507 23.74 -37.32 -25.42
N ILE A 508 23.97 -36.04 -25.75
CA ILE A 508 24.79 -35.15 -24.91
C ILE A 508 23.99 -34.51 -23.76
N THR A 509 22.66 -34.40 -23.87
CA THR A 509 21.83 -33.67 -22.90
C THR A 509 22.00 -34.18 -21.48
N LYS A 510 22.06 -35.51 -21.28
CA LYS A 510 22.23 -36.08 -19.93
C LYS A 510 23.57 -35.68 -19.32
N THR A 511 24.66 -35.88 -20.08
CA THR A 511 26.02 -35.52 -19.66
C THR A 511 26.15 -34.01 -19.42
N LEU A 512 25.54 -33.19 -20.27
CA LEU A 512 25.50 -31.74 -20.08
C LEU A 512 24.69 -31.37 -18.82
N ASP A 513 23.49 -31.89 -18.63
CA ASP A 513 22.63 -31.53 -17.48
C ASP A 513 23.22 -32.00 -16.13
N GLU A 514 23.97 -33.11 -16.12
CA GLU A 514 24.70 -33.61 -14.96
C GLU A 514 25.94 -32.76 -14.62
N ASN A 515 26.72 -32.37 -15.63
CA ASN A 515 27.96 -31.60 -15.46
C ASN A 515 27.78 -30.08 -15.51
N GLN A 516 26.58 -29.57 -15.83
CA GLN A 516 26.34 -28.14 -15.93
C GLN A 516 26.42 -27.49 -14.53
N PRO A 517 27.18 -26.38 -14.38
CA PRO A 517 27.28 -25.66 -13.12
C PRO A 517 25.91 -25.18 -12.61
N ARG A 518 25.75 -25.08 -11.28
CA ARG A 518 24.46 -24.71 -10.65
C ARG A 518 24.04 -23.29 -11.02
N GLU A 519 25.00 -22.43 -11.31
CA GLU A 519 24.84 -21.05 -11.76
C GLU A 519 24.07 -20.97 -13.10
N GLN A 520 24.13 -22.02 -13.91
CA GLN A 520 23.45 -22.14 -15.20
C GLN A 520 22.06 -22.79 -15.07
N ALA A 521 21.36 -22.58 -13.94
CA ALA A 521 20.06 -23.17 -13.65
C ALA A 521 18.97 -22.91 -14.72
N GLY A 522 19.14 -21.92 -15.58
CA GLY A 522 18.23 -21.66 -16.70
C GLY A 522 18.28 -22.69 -17.82
N PHE A 523 19.35 -23.49 -17.88
CA PHE A 523 19.59 -24.50 -18.91
C PHE A 523 19.51 -25.93 -18.38
N ARG A 524 19.12 -26.12 -17.11
CA ARG A 524 19.08 -27.43 -16.45
C ARG A 524 17.66 -27.93 -16.23
N ALA A 525 17.43 -29.22 -16.43
CA ALA A 525 16.11 -29.81 -16.23
C ALA A 525 15.78 -29.88 -14.73
N GLY A 526 14.60 -29.41 -14.35
CA GLY A 526 14.16 -29.39 -12.93
C GLY A 526 14.74 -28.25 -12.08
N TYR A 527 15.56 -27.38 -12.65
CA TYR A 527 16.08 -26.17 -11.98
C TYR A 527 15.34 -24.91 -12.45
N SER A 528 15.37 -23.86 -11.62
CA SER A 528 14.66 -22.61 -11.89
C SER A 528 15.58 -21.42 -11.65
N THR A 529 15.51 -20.43 -12.53
CA THR A 529 16.21 -19.14 -12.36
C THR A 529 15.52 -18.24 -11.34
N LEU A 530 14.39 -18.66 -10.76
CA LEU A 530 13.67 -17.90 -9.74
C LEU A 530 14.59 -17.52 -8.58
N ASP A 531 15.42 -18.45 -8.10
CA ASP A 531 16.30 -18.20 -6.97
C ASP A 531 17.41 -17.21 -7.33
N HIS A 532 17.98 -17.31 -8.54
CA HIS A 532 18.96 -16.33 -9.04
C HIS A 532 18.35 -14.93 -9.21
N ILE A 533 17.14 -14.83 -9.76
CA ILE A 533 16.41 -13.56 -9.90
C ILE A 533 16.08 -12.98 -8.51
N HIS A 534 15.71 -13.83 -7.55
CA HIS A 534 15.50 -13.43 -6.17
C HIS A 534 16.78 -12.91 -5.53
N ALA A 535 17.94 -13.54 -5.77
CA ALA A 535 19.23 -13.06 -5.29
C ALA A 535 19.61 -11.70 -5.88
N VAL A 536 19.51 -11.52 -7.20
CA VAL A 536 19.82 -10.22 -7.85
C VAL A 536 18.89 -9.12 -7.37
N ARG A 537 17.59 -9.41 -7.20
CA ARG A 537 16.63 -8.44 -6.63
C ARG A 537 16.99 -8.04 -5.21
N GLN A 538 17.36 -8.99 -4.37
CA GLN A 538 17.80 -8.69 -3.01
C GLN A 538 19.06 -7.82 -3.00
N ILE A 539 20.04 -8.12 -3.85
CA ILE A 539 21.27 -7.31 -3.97
C ILE A 539 20.94 -5.89 -4.46
N PHE A 540 20.07 -5.76 -5.46
CA PHE A 540 19.61 -4.45 -5.95
C PHE A 540 18.92 -3.64 -4.84
N GLU A 541 18.00 -4.28 -4.11
CA GLU A 541 17.28 -3.64 -3.01
C GLU A 541 18.22 -3.23 -1.87
N LYS A 542 19.22 -4.05 -1.55
CA LYS A 542 20.23 -3.75 -0.52
C LYS A 542 21.15 -2.61 -0.92
N ASN A 543 21.64 -2.59 -2.16
CA ASN A 543 22.47 -1.48 -2.63
C ASN A 543 21.69 -0.15 -2.63
N LYS A 544 20.40 -0.19 -3.00
CA LYS A 544 19.50 0.96 -2.90
C LYS A 544 19.28 1.42 -1.45
N GLU A 545 19.19 0.48 -0.51
CA GLU A 545 19.02 0.74 0.93
C GLU A 545 20.25 1.44 1.53
N PHE A 546 21.47 0.98 1.22
CA PHE A 546 22.72 1.54 1.72
C PHE A 546 23.26 2.71 0.89
N LYS A 547 22.54 3.13 -0.16
CA LYS A 547 22.97 4.18 -1.12
C LYS A 547 24.32 3.89 -1.78
N VAL A 548 24.64 2.61 -1.97
CA VAL A 548 25.84 2.18 -2.69
C VAL A 548 25.48 2.05 -4.18
N PRO A 549 26.27 2.61 -5.10
CA PRO A 549 26.01 2.46 -6.53
C PRO A 549 26.14 0.99 -6.93
N PHE A 550 25.09 0.46 -7.57
CA PHE A 550 25.03 -0.90 -8.05
C PHE A 550 24.99 -0.92 -9.57
N TYR A 551 25.98 -1.59 -10.15
CA TYR A 551 26.09 -1.78 -11.59
C TYR A 551 25.82 -3.25 -11.89
N CYS A 552 24.76 -3.51 -12.66
CA CYS A 552 24.58 -4.81 -13.32
C CYS A 552 25.11 -4.70 -14.74
N CYS A 553 26.12 -5.49 -15.06
CA CYS A 553 26.50 -5.76 -16.43
C CYS A 553 25.68 -6.97 -16.91
N PHE A 554 24.84 -6.77 -17.92
CA PHE A 554 24.18 -7.87 -18.62
C PHE A 554 24.85 -8.00 -19.98
N ILE A 555 25.31 -9.20 -20.30
CA ILE A 555 25.82 -9.53 -21.62
C ILE A 555 24.60 -9.90 -22.46
N ASP A 556 24.29 -9.08 -23.47
CA ASP A 556 23.27 -9.43 -24.47
C ASP A 556 23.89 -10.43 -25.45
N TYR A 557 23.61 -11.71 -25.21
CA TYR A 557 24.16 -12.79 -26.01
C TYR A 557 23.53 -12.89 -27.42
N ASN A 558 22.53 -12.07 -27.78
CA ASN A 558 21.99 -12.08 -29.15
C ASN A 558 23.05 -11.77 -30.23
N LYS A 559 24.13 -11.04 -29.90
CA LYS A 559 25.28 -10.87 -30.82
C LYS A 559 26.38 -11.92 -30.65
N ALA A 560 26.45 -12.56 -29.49
CA ALA A 560 27.53 -13.47 -29.12
C ALA A 560 27.32 -14.88 -29.67
N PHE A 561 26.07 -15.40 -29.70
CA PHE A 561 25.79 -16.74 -30.24
C PHE A 561 25.99 -16.85 -31.75
N ASP A 562 25.83 -15.74 -32.49
CA ASP A 562 26.05 -15.70 -33.95
C ASP A 562 27.55 -15.57 -34.32
N SER A 563 28.43 -15.30 -33.34
CA SER A 563 29.86 -15.01 -33.55
C SER A 563 30.80 -15.94 -32.77
N ILE A 564 30.32 -17.10 -32.30
CA ILE A 564 31.14 -18.03 -31.52
C ILE A 564 32.12 -18.76 -32.43
N GLU A 565 33.40 -18.72 -32.09
CA GLU A 565 34.41 -19.57 -32.72
C GLU A 565 34.16 -21.05 -32.38
N HIS A 566 33.91 -21.87 -33.41
CA HIS A 566 33.49 -23.26 -33.26
C HIS A 566 34.49 -24.12 -32.47
N GLU A 567 35.79 -23.80 -32.51
CA GLU A 567 36.83 -24.54 -31.79
C GLU A 567 36.60 -24.51 -30.26
N TYR A 568 36.21 -23.35 -29.72
CA TYR A 568 35.93 -23.20 -28.30
C TYR A 568 34.67 -23.97 -27.86
N ILE A 569 33.70 -24.16 -28.75
CA ILE A 569 32.52 -24.99 -28.46
C ILE A 569 32.96 -26.43 -28.17
N TRP A 570 33.86 -26.99 -28.99
CA TRP A 570 34.39 -28.34 -28.78
C TRP A 570 35.21 -28.46 -27.50
N THR A 571 36.03 -27.45 -27.17
CA THR A 571 36.75 -27.42 -25.89
C THR A 571 35.80 -27.37 -24.69
N CYS A 572 34.73 -26.57 -24.76
CA CYS A 572 33.73 -26.49 -23.69
C CYS A 572 32.97 -27.81 -23.50
N LEU A 573 32.57 -28.47 -24.58
CA LEU A 573 31.91 -29.78 -24.53
C LEU A 573 32.81 -30.83 -23.87
N LYS A 574 34.10 -30.87 -24.24
CA LYS A 574 35.10 -31.77 -23.63
C LYS A 574 35.25 -31.53 -22.13
N ASN A 575 35.34 -30.27 -21.70
CA ASN A 575 35.45 -29.91 -20.28
C ASN A 575 34.19 -30.27 -19.48
N GLN A 576 33.03 -30.41 -20.12
CA GLN A 576 31.77 -30.85 -19.52
C GLN A 576 31.56 -32.37 -19.61
N GLY A 577 32.60 -33.13 -19.94
CA GLY A 577 32.57 -34.59 -19.98
C GLY A 577 31.92 -35.17 -21.24
N VAL A 578 31.67 -34.36 -22.27
CA VAL A 578 31.23 -34.87 -23.58
C VAL A 578 32.44 -35.41 -24.32
N GLU A 579 32.45 -36.71 -24.58
CA GLU A 579 33.56 -37.38 -25.25
C GLU A 579 33.81 -36.84 -26.65
N GLN A 580 35.08 -36.62 -26.95
CA GLN A 580 35.54 -36.24 -28.28
C GLN A 580 35.65 -37.52 -29.11
N LYS A 581 34.84 -37.64 -30.17
CA LYS A 581 34.98 -38.70 -31.17
C LYS A 581 35.84 -38.26 -32.33
#